data_AF-A0A9W7KYW7-F1
#
_entry.id   AF-A0A9W7KYW7-F1
#
_cell.length_a   1.000
_cell.length_b   1.000
_cell.length_c   1.000
_cell.angle_alpha   90.00
_cell.angle_beta   90.00
_cell.angle_gamma   90.00
#
_symmetry.space_group_name_H-M   'P 1'
#
loop_
_entity.id
_entity.type
_entity.pdbx_description
1 polymer ?
#
loop_
_entity_poly.entity_id
_entity_poly.type
_entity_poly.pdbx_seq_one_letter_code
_entity_poly.pdbx_strand_id
1 'polypeptide(L)'
;MATPTNATTFNLTEAPVKEGIANPALMKRVYDEYNKLNEVVDQLGSKVSGVLAKQENEFLGAYRAHMYNVQRDLQSLRAEVVEKENALTNNEQMQKLEEECEWYRKESLRLDGLLGQSKKNEVYIKEKMAILEDDRNWLAKQLKSAKKQNKLLRAEIELQLREGTDAKEEMFEGQTARMMDSRENNDHTTSLPQLGGVTNKSTGSAWMKKSQSAAALLPTDTLELQKELRAMKLQRDAERKEAQNLRAEMVSDQTGRKNLEEFFIDCIEDVKKAIDRRRRKAASNKMTEVQEALLQKPIELHDFMALDRKAVVESLMSRDDVLSLLFDNLFPARVRNGNNQNNQDVSDDADIHQLLSMTGR
;
A
#
# COMPACT_ATOMS: atom_id res chain seq x y z
N MET A 1 -29.94 -20.49 -62.99
CA MET A 1 -29.01 -20.64 -64.13
C MET A 1 -28.96 -22.12 -64.44
N ALA A 2 -29.84 -22.63 -65.30
CA ALA A 2 -29.74 -22.70 -66.76
C ALA A 2 -29.68 -24.20 -67.15
N THR A 3 -30.84 -24.76 -67.48
CA THR A 3 -30.96 -25.80 -68.52
C THR A 3 -30.62 -25.13 -69.88
N PRO A 4 -30.26 -25.83 -70.98
CA PRO A 4 -31.03 -26.97 -71.46
C PRO A 4 -30.34 -28.03 -72.37
N THR A 5 -31.12 -29.08 -72.63
CA THR A 5 -31.24 -29.92 -73.84
C THR A 5 -30.18 -29.82 -74.94
N ASN A 6 -29.68 -30.99 -75.37
CA ASN A 6 -29.53 -31.28 -76.80
C ASN A 6 -29.86 -32.76 -77.06
N ALA A 7 -31.03 -32.96 -77.67
CA ALA A 7 -31.38 -34.18 -78.37
C ALA A 7 -30.71 -34.12 -79.75
N THR A 8 -29.78 -35.04 -80.00
CA THR A 8 -29.25 -35.26 -81.35
C THR A 8 -29.95 -36.47 -81.94
N THR A 9 -30.95 -36.17 -82.75
CA THR A 9 -31.53 -37.05 -83.77
C THR A 9 -30.48 -37.36 -84.83
N PHE A 10 -29.93 -38.58 -84.80
CA PHE A 10 -29.19 -39.14 -85.94
C PHE A 10 -30.14 -40.02 -86.75
N ASN A 11 -30.58 -39.49 -87.89
CA ASN A 11 -31.19 -40.26 -88.98
C ASN A 11 -30.11 -41.14 -89.62
N LEU A 12 -30.31 -42.46 -89.59
CA LEU A 12 -29.60 -43.42 -90.43
C LEU A 12 -30.64 -44.19 -91.24
N THR A 13 -31.02 -43.60 -92.36
CA THR A 13 -31.69 -44.29 -93.47
C THR A 13 -30.60 -44.62 -94.48
N GLU A 14 -30.12 -45.87 -94.49
CA GLU A 14 -29.59 -46.49 -95.70
C GLU A 14 -29.48 -48.02 -95.51
N ALA A 15 -30.09 -48.75 -96.44
CA ALA A 15 -30.16 -50.20 -96.51
C ALA A 15 -28.89 -50.77 -97.20
N PRO A 16 -28.64 -52.09 -97.10
CA PRO A 16 -27.31 -52.66 -97.00
C PRO A 16 -26.71 -53.05 -98.36
N VAL A 17 -25.44 -52.66 -98.58
CA VAL A 17 -24.60 -53.28 -99.62
C VAL A 17 -23.89 -54.48 -98.98
N LYS A 18 -24.44 -55.67 -99.20
CA LYS A 18 -23.75 -56.95 -98.99
C LYS A 18 -22.85 -57.18 -100.19
N GLU A 19 -21.53 -57.23 -99.98
CA GLU A 19 -20.62 -58.14 -100.68
C GLU A 19 -19.19 -57.98 -100.11
N GLY A 20 -18.63 -59.10 -99.64
CA GLY A 20 -17.31 -59.16 -99.03
C GLY A 20 -17.24 -60.28 -97.99
N ILE A 21 -17.00 -61.49 -98.47
CA ILE A 21 -16.94 -62.74 -97.70
C ILE A 21 -15.85 -62.63 -96.62
N ALA A 22 -16.26 -62.21 -95.41
CA ALA A 22 -15.47 -62.44 -94.22
C ALA A 22 -15.49 -63.95 -93.95
N ASN A 23 -14.32 -64.57 -94.04
CA ASN A 23 -14.16 -66.00 -93.75
C ASN A 23 -14.78 -66.28 -92.36
N PRO A 24 -15.85 -67.08 -92.24
CA PRO A 24 -16.62 -67.21 -90.99
C PRO A 24 -15.78 -67.70 -89.81
N ALA A 25 -14.68 -68.42 -90.09
CA ALA A 25 -13.69 -68.82 -89.09
C ALA A 25 -12.85 -67.64 -88.54
N LEU A 26 -12.52 -66.65 -89.38
CA LEU A 26 -11.79 -65.44 -88.95
C LEU A 26 -12.67 -64.53 -88.12
N MET A 27 -13.94 -64.32 -88.52
CA MET A 27 -14.88 -63.55 -87.69
C MET A 27 -15.15 -64.20 -86.34
N LYS A 28 -15.25 -65.54 -86.29
CA LYS A 28 -15.37 -66.26 -85.02
C LYS A 28 -14.16 -66.00 -84.11
N ARG A 29 -12.95 -66.04 -84.65
CA ARG A 29 -11.71 -65.78 -83.89
C ARG A 29 -11.63 -64.34 -83.37
N VAL A 30 -12.11 -63.37 -84.15
CA VAL A 30 -12.23 -61.96 -83.74
C VAL A 30 -13.24 -61.81 -82.60
N TYR A 31 -14.40 -62.47 -82.67
CA TYR A 31 -15.36 -62.49 -81.56
C TYR A 31 -14.79 -63.19 -80.32
N ASP A 32 -14.05 -64.28 -80.47
CA ASP A 32 -13.43 -65.00 -79.34
C ASP A 32 -12.38 -64.13 -78.64
N GLU A 33 -11.50 -63.43 -79.38
CA GLU A 33 -10.52 -62.50 -78.79
C GLU A 33 -11.19 -61.22 -78.22
N TYR A 34 -12.25 -60.71 -78.87
CA TYR A 34 -13.06 -59.62 -78.34
C TYR A 34 -13.73 -60.00 -77.02
N ASN A 35 -14.28 -61.22 -76.91
CA ASN A 35 -14.90 -61.72 -75.68
C ASN A 35 -13.88 -61.87 -74.55
N LYS A 36 -12.67 -62.38 -74.85
CA LYS A 36 -11.57 -62.42 -73.86
C LYS A 36 -11.16 -61.02 -73.41
N LEU A 37 -11.07 -60.07 -74.34
CA LEU A 37 -10.74 -58.69 -74.01
C LEU A 37 -11.83 -58.08 -73.12
N ASN A 38 -13.11 -58.29 -73.46
CA ASN A 38 -14.23 -57.84 -72.64
C ASN A 38 -14.20 -58.48 -71.24
N GLU A 39 -13.90 -59.77 -71.14
CA GLU A 39 -13.78 -60.46 -69.87
C GLU A 39 -12.62 -59.90 -69.03
N VAL A 40 -11.48 -59.59 -69.64
CA VAL A 40 -10.35 -58.91 -68.97
C VAL A 40 -10.72 -57.50 -68.54
N VAL A 41 -11.47 -56.75 -69.36
CA VAL A 41 -11.97 -55.41 -69.04
C VAL A 41 -12.96 -55.47 -67.87
N ASP A 42 -13.88 -56.44 -67.84
CA ASP A 42 -14.83 -56.63 -66.74
C ASP A 42 -14.11 -57.04 -65.45
N GLN A 43 -13.10 -57.92 -65.54
CA GLN A 43 -12.25 -58.29 -64.41
C GLN A 43 -11.47 -57.08 -63.88
N LEU A 44 -10.97 -56.22 -64.76
CA LEU A 44 -10.30 -54.98 -64.36
C LEU A 44 -11.29 -54.01 -63.70
N GLY A 45 -12.48 -53.81 -64.28
CA GLY A 45 -13.54 -52.98 -63.71
C GLY A 45 -13.95 -53.44 -62.31
N SER A 46 -14.07 -54.76 -62.11
CA SER A 46 -14.35 -55.37 -60.81
C SER A 46 -13.22 -55.13 -59.80
N LYS A 47 -11.96 -55.33 -60.21
CA LYS A 47 -10.78 -55.07 -59.35
C LYS A 47 -10.66 -53.60 -58.96
N VAL A 48 -10.84 -52.68 -59.91
CA VAL A 48 -10.80 -51.24 -59.65
C VAL A 48 -11.90 -50.84 -58.67
N SER A 49 -13.13 -51.31 -58.87
CA SER A 49 -14.23 -51.06 -57.94
C SER A 49 -13.95 -51.62 -56.54
N GLY A 50 -13.35 -52.82 -56.46
CA GLY A 50 -12.94 -53.43 -55.20
C GLY A 50 -11.84 -52.66 -54.48
N VAL A 51 -10.82 -52.15 -55.20
CA VAL A 51 -9.76 -51.30 -54.62
C VAL A 51 -10.35 -49.97 -54.14
N LEU A 52 -11.23 -49.35 -54.93
CA LEU A 52 -11.86 -48.09 -54.56
C LEU A 52 -12.71 -48.23 -53.30
N ALA A 53 -13.52 -49.29 -53.21
CA ALA A 53 -14.34 -49.58 -52.03
C ALA A 53 -13.49 -49.87 -50.77
N LYS A 54 -12.36 -50.58 -50.93
CA LYS A 54 -11.41 -50.80 -49.83
C LYS A 54 -10.77 -49.50 -49.35
N GLN A 55 -10.28 -48.68 -50.28
CA GLN A 55 -9.69 -47.39 -49.92
C GLN A 55 -10.72 -46.47 -49.25
N GLU A 56 -11.93 -46.36 -49.79
CA GLU A 56 -13.00 -45.58 -49.16
C GLU A 56 -13.24 -46.03 -47.72
N ASN A 57 -13.31 -47.34 -47.48
CA ASN A 57 -13.51 -47.86 -46.13
C ASN A 57 -12.32 -47.58 -45.20
N GLU A 58 -11.08 -47.71 -45.69
CA GLU A 58 -9.86 -47.37 -44.94
C GLU A 58 -9.79 -45.88 -44.60
N PHE A 59 -10.10 -45.00 -45.56
CA PHE A 59 -10.18 -43.55 -45.35
C PHE A 59 -11.25 -43.18 -44.33
N LEU A 60 -12.45 -43.77 -44.44
CA LEU A 60 -13.52 -43.53 -43.47
C LEU A 60 -13.16 -44.08 -42.08
N GLY A 61 -12.45 -45.21 -42.00
CA GLY A 61 -11.92 -45.75 -40.76
C GLY A 61 -10.92 -44.80 -40.09
N ALA A 62 -9.91 -44.33 -40.84
CA ALA A 62 -8.91 -43.38 -40.36
C ALA A 62 -9.55 -42.04 -39.97
N TYR A 63 -10.50 -41.55 -40.76
CA TYR A 63 -11.23 -40.32 -40.45
C TYR A 63 -12.04 -40.44 -39.17
N ARG A 64 -12.79 -41.53 -38.97
CA ARG A 64 -13.55 -41.77 -37.72
C ARG A 64 -12.62 -41.81 -36.50
N ALA A 65 -11.49 -42.51 -36.61
CA ALA A 65 -10.49 -42.58 -35.53
C ALA A 65 -9.90 -41.18 -35.21
N HIS A 66 -9.54 -40.42 -36.24
CA HIS A 66 -9.06 -39.05 -36.06
C HIS A 66 -10.12 -38.14 -35.43
N MET A 67 -11.37 -38.21 -35.90
CA MET A 67 -12.47 -37.44 -35.33
C MET A 67 -12.72 -37.77 -33.86
N TYR A 68 -12.62 -39.06 -33.49
CA TYR A 68 -12.70 -39.46 -32.09
C TYR A 68 -11.57 -38.85 -31.25
N ASN A 69 -10.33 -38.88 -31.75
CA ASN A 69 -9.19 -38.26 -31.06
C ASN A 69 -9.41 -36.76 -30.90
N VAL A 70 -9.84 -36.04 -31.94
CA VAL A 70 -10.15 -34.61 -31.88
C VAL A 70 -11.23 -34.32 -30.84
N GLN A 71 -12.31 -35.12 -30.79
CA GLN A 71 -13.37 -34.95 -29.80
C GLN A 71 -12.87 -35.18 -28.38
N ARG A 72 -12.07 -36.23 -28.16
CA ARG A 72 -11.46 -36.53 -26.87
C ARG A 72 -10.50 -35.42 -26.42
N ASP A 73 -9.67 -34.93 -27.33
CA ASP A 73 -8.69 -33.88 -27.04
C ASP A 73 -9.42 -32.55 -26.72
N LEU A 74 -10.49 -32.21 -27.44
CA LEU A 74 -11.34 -31.06 -27.10
C LEU A 74 -12.01 -31.21 -25.73
N GLN A 75 -12.47 -32.41 -25.38
CA GLN A 75 -13.05 -32.66 -24.06
C GLN A 75 -11.99 -32.55 -22.95
N SER A 76 -10.78 -33.07 -23.18
CA SER A 76 -9.64 -32.91 -22.28
C SER A 76 -9.28 -31.44 -22.08
N LEU A 77 -9.22 -30.66 -23.16
CA LEU A 77 -8.89 -29.25 -23.11
C LEU A 77 -9.94 -28.45 -22.33
N ARG A 78 -11.23 -28.78 -22.49
CA ARG A 78 -12.31 -28.18 -21.69
C ARG A 78 -12.17 -28.50 -20.20
N ALA A 79 -11.85 -29.74 -19.87
CA ALA A 79 -11.64 -30.15 -18.49
C ALA A 79 -10.44 -29.41 -17.86
N GLU A 80 -9.34 -29.27 -18.61
CA GLU A 80 -8.17 -28.53 -18.16
C GLU A 80 -8.48 -27.03 -17.95
N VAL A 81 -9.23 -26.40 -18.85
CA VAL A 81 -9.65 -25.00 -18.67
C VAL A 81 -10.45 -24.82 -17.36
N VAL A 82 -11.42 -25.70 -17.10
CA VAL A 82 -12.22 -25.64 -15.86
C VAL A 82 -11.35 -25.88 -14.62
N GLU A 83 -10.39 -26.80 -14.68
CA GLU A 83 -9.44 -27.03 -13.57
C GLU A 83 -8.60 -25.79 -13.28
N LYS A 84 -8.10 -25.12 -14.33
CA LYS A 84 -7.32 -23.88 -14.18
C LYS A 84 -8.17 -22.72 -13.66
N GLU A 85 -9.41 -22.57 -14.13
CA GLU A 85 -10.36 -21.57 -13.60
C GLU A 85 -10.66 -21.82 -12.11
N ASN A 86 -10.89 -23.07 -11.72
CA ASN A 86 -11.07 -23.43 -10.31
C ASN A 86 -9.79 -23.18 -9.48
N ALA A 87 -8.61 -23.44 -10.05
CA ALA A 87 -7.35 -23.14 -9.38
C ALA A 87 -7.15 -21.63 -9.17
N LEU A 88 -7.49 -20.80 -10.14
CA LEU A 88 -7.42 -19.35 -10.02
C LEU A 88 -8.37 -18.82 -8.94
N THR A 89 -9.63 -19.27 -8.94
CA THR A 89 -10.62 -18.84 -7.93
C THR A 89 -10.23 -19.28 -6.52
N ASN A 90 -9.71 -20.51 -6.35
CA ASN A 90 -9.17 -20.97 -5.07
C ASN A 90 -7.95 -20.15 -4.61
N ASN A 91 -7.06 -19.80 -5.55
CA ASN A 91 -5.88 -18.97 -5.25
C ASN A 91 -6.28 -17.54 -4.83
N GLU A 92 -7.27 -16.95 -5.49
CA GLU A 92 -7.83 -15.65 -5.08
C GLU A 92 -8.44 -15.70 -3.68
N GLN A 93 -9.14 -16.80 -3.33
CA GLN A 93 -9.65 -17.00 -1.97
C GLN A 93 -8.51 -17.17 -0.96
N MET A 94 -7.47 -17.92 -1.31
CA MET A 94 -6.29 -18.10 -0.46
C MET A 94 -5.62 -16.75 -0.17
N GLN A 95 -5.40 -15.92 -1.19
CA GLN A 95 -4.81 -14.60 -1.03
C GLN A 95 -5.63 -13.70 -0.09
N LYS A 96 -6.97 -13.70 -0.22
CA LYS A 96 -7.85 -12.94 0.69
C LYS A 96 -7.71 -13.41 2.14
N LEU A 97 -7.67 -14.72 2.37
CA LEU A 97 -7.48 -15.27 3.72
C LEU A 97 -6.10 -14.93 4.28
N GLU A 98 -5.05 -14.91 3.46
CA GLU A 98 -3.71 -14.49 3.86
C GLU A 98 -3.66 -13.00 4.25
N GLU A 99 -4.31 -12.13 3.47
CA GLU A 99 -4.43 -10.71 3.77
C GLU A 99 -5.19 -10.47 5.09
N GLU A 100 -6.29 -11.20 5.31
CA GLU A 100 -7.04 -11.17 6.58
C GLU A 100 -6.19 -11.65 7.76
N CYS A 101 -5.45 -12.75 7.61
CA CYS A 101 -4.55 -13.26 8.65
C CYS A 101 -3.44 -12.24 9.00
N GLU A 102 -2.84 -11.62 7.99
CA GLU A 102 -1.82 -10.58 8.19
C GLU A 102 -2.41 -9.34 8.87
N TRP A 103 -3.66 -8.98 8.53
CA TRP A 103 -4.37 -7.90 9.21
C TRP A 103 -4.61 -8.22 10.70
N TYR A 104 -5.12 -9.41 11.03
CA TYR A 104 -5.33 -9.82 12.42
C TYR A 104 -4.03 -9.88 13.21
N ARG A 105 -2.93 -10.33 12.59
CA ARG A 105 -1.60 -10.32 13.20
C ARG A 105 -1.16 -8.89 13.53
N LYS A 106 -1.28 -7.96 12.59
CA LYS A 106 -0.94 -6.53 12.81
C LYS A 106 -1.81 -5.91 13.91
N GLU A 107 -3.09 -6.18 13.90
CA GLU A 107 -4.02 -5.65 14.89
C GLU A 107 -3.75 -6.21 16.30
N SER A 108 -3.46 -7.52 16.42
CA SER A 108 -3.04 -8.12 17.69
C SER A 108 -1.79 -7.45 18.24
N LEU A 109 -0.76 -7.24 17.41
CA LEU A 109 0.47 -6.56 17.83
C LEU A 109 0.22 -5.11 18.26
N ARG A 110 -0.69 -4.40 17.57
CA ARG A 110 -1.10 -3.04 17.93
C ARG A 110 -1.80 -3.02 19.29
N LEU A 111 -2.72 -3.94 19.52
CA LEU A 111 -3.44 -4.08 20.79
C LEU A 111 -2.49 -4.48 21.93
N ASP A 112 -1.54 -5.37 21.70
CA ASP A 112 -0.51 -5.74 22.68
C ASP A 112 0.37 -4.54 23.06
N GLY A 113 0.72 -3.70 22.08
CA GLY A 113 1.44 -2.45 22.32
C GLY A 113 0.64 -1.49 23.23
N LEU A 114 -0.65 -1.31 22.94
CA LEU A 114 -1.53 -0.48 23.78
C LEU A 114 -1.72 -1.05 25.18
N LEU A 115 -1.91 -2.36 25.30
CA LEU A 115 -2.03 -3.05 26.58
C LEU A 115 -0.74 -2.89 27.39
N GLY A 116 0.42 -3.05 26.76
CA GLY A 116 1.73 -2.83 27.38
C GLY A 116 1.91 -1.40 27.89
N GLN A 117 1.50 -0.40 27.12
CA GLN A 117 1.55 1.00 27.56
C GLN A 117 0.61 1.26 28.73
N SER A 118 -0.61 0.72 28.69
CA SER A 118 -1.59 0.83 29.78
C SER A 118 -1.05 0.22 31.08
N LYS A 119 -0.46 -0.98 31.01
CA LYS A 119 0.18 -1.64 32.16
C LYS A 119 1.31 -0.82 32.76
N LYS A 120 2.17 -0.21 31.93
CA LYS A 120 3.24 0.69 32.41
C LYS A 120 2.66 1.91 33.15
N ASN A 121 1.60 2.51 32.60
CA ASN A 121 0.92 3.64 33.25
C ASN A 121 0.26 3.22 34.57
N GLU A 122 -0.34 2.04 34.61
CA GLU A 122 -0.93 1.48 35.84
C GLU A 122 0.11 1.31 36.94
N VAL A 123 1.27 0.72 36.62
CA VAL A 123 2.39 0.56 37.57
C VAL A 123 2.89 1.92 38.04
N TYR A 124 3.11 2.86 37.13
CA TYR A 124 3.54 4.22 37.46
C TYR A 124 2.58 4.93 38.42
N ILE A 125 1.27 4.84 38.17
CA ILE A 125 0.26 5.45 39.03
C ILE A 125 0.25 4.77 40.40
N LYS A 126 0.32 3.44 40.46
CA LYS A 126 0.38 2.69 41.73
C LYS A 126 1.60 3.10 42.57
N GLU A 127 2.77 3.19 41.95
CA GLU A 127 4.00 3.63 42.61
C GLU A 127 3.88 5.07 43.12
N LYS A 128 3.36 5.98 42.29
CA LYS A 128 3.11 7.37 42.69
C LYS A 128 2.11 7.48 43.86
N MET A 129 1.06 6.67 43.85
CA MET A 129 0.08 6.63 44.95
C MET A 129 0.74 6.15 46.25
N ALA A 130 1.58 5.11 46.19
CA ALA A 130 2.32 4.62 47.35
C ALA A 130 3.24 5.69 47.96
N ILE A 131 3.98 6.42 47.12
CA ILE A 131 4.85 7.53 47.57
C ILE A 131 4.01 8.62 48.27
N LEU A 132 2.86 9.00 47.71
CA LEU A 132 1.99 10.00 48.31
C LEU A 132 1.36 9.53 49.63
N GLU A 133 1.06 8.23 49.75
CA GLU A 133 0.59 7.63 51.00
C GLU A 133 1.67 7.67 52.09
N ASP A 134 2.93 7.38 51.73
CA ASP A 134 4.08 7.48 52.63
C ASP A 134 4.33 8.93 53.08
N ASP A 135 4.31 9.90 52.15
CA ASP A 135 4.43 11.33 52.44
C ASP A 135 3.30 11.82 53.37
N ARG A 136 2.06 11.43 53.08
CA ARG A 136 0.89 11.74 53.92
C ARG A 136 1.09 11.16 55.33
N ASN A 137 1.54 9.91 55.44
CA ASN A 137 1.78 9.26 56.72
C ASN A 137 2.90 9.94 57.51
N TRP A 138 3.98 10.35 56.84
CA TRP A 138 5.07 11.10 57.44
C TRP A 138 4.61 12.47 57.95
N LEU A 139 3.91 13.26 57.12
CA LEU A 139 3.34 14.56 57.51
C LEU A 139 2.36 14.43 58.68
N ALA A 140 1.53 13.38 58.69
CA ALA A 140 0.60 13.12 59.78
C ALA A 140 1.34 12.85 61.11
N LYS A 141 2.45 12.08 61.08
CA LYS A 141 3.30 11.87 62.26
C LYS A 141 3.95 13.18 62.71
N GLN A 142 4.49 13.97 61.78
CA GLN A 142 5.11 15.25 62.08
C GLN A 142 4.13 16.23 62.72
N LEU A 143 2.91 16.32 62.17
CA LEU A 143 1.83 17.16 62.71
C LEU A 143 1.42 16.71 64.13
N LYS A 144 1.32 15.41 64.38
CA LYS A 144 1.04 14.88 65.73
C LYS A 144 2.14 15.26 66.72
N SER A 145 3.40 15.16 66.33
CA SER A 145 4.54 15.56 67.17
C SER A 145 4.51 17.06 67.49
N ALA A 146 4.32 17.91 66.49
CA ALA A 146 4.21 19.36 66.66
C ALA A 146 3.01 19.75 67.54
N LYS A 147 1.85 19.09 67.39
CA LYS A 147 0.69 19.28 68.27
C LYS A 147 1.01 18.90 69.72
N LYS A 148 1.73 17.81 69.96
CA LYS A 148 2.16 17.39 71.30
C LYS A 148 3.12 18.42 71.92
N GLN A 149 4.11 18.90 71.15
CA GLN A 149 5.05 19.95 71.58
C GLN A 149 4.30 21.25 71.95
N ASN A 150 3.39 21.72 71.09
CA ASN A 150 2.58 22.90 71.39
C ASN A 150 1.71 22.73 72.65
N LYS A 151 1.16 21.53 72.88
CA LYS A 151 0.39 21.24 74.10
C LYS A 151 1.28 21.31 75.34
N LEU A 152 2.49 20.78 75.27
CA LEU A 152 3.48 20.87 76.36
C LEU A 152 3.90 22.31 76.64
N LEU A 153 4.21 23.09 75.60
CA LEU A 153 4.56 24.51 75.75
C LEU A 153 3.41 25.34 76.33
N ARG A 154 2.16 25.07 75.94
CA ARG A 154 0.99 25.72 76.54
C ARG A 154 0.84 25.37 78.02
N ALA A 155 1.02 24.11 78.39
CA ALA A 155 1.00 23.68 79.79
C ALA A 155 2.14 24.31 80.61
N GLU A 156 3.34 24.45 80.03
CA GLU A 156 4.48 25.13 80.65
C GLU A 156 4.18 26.62 80.89
N ILE A 157 3.63 27.31 79.88
CA ILE A 157 3.19 28.71 80.02
C ILE A 157 2.13 28.82 81.12
N GLU A 158 1.15 27.93 81.16
CA GLU A 158 0.12 27.92 82.22
C GLU A 158 0.71 27.68 83.62
N LEU A 159 1.73 26.82 83.75
CA LEU A 159 2.45 26.60 85.00
C LEU A 159 3.23 27.84 85.42
N GLN A 160 3.95 28.48 84.50
CA GLN A 160 4.69 29.73 84.76
C GLN A 160 3.76 30.89 85.13
N LEU A 161 2.57 30.97 84.52
CA LEU A 161 1.55 31.94 84.91
C LEU A 161 1.02 31.66 86.32
N ARG A 162 0.81 30.38 86.69
CA ARG A 162 0.41 29.99 88.05
C ARG A 162 1.47 30.31 89.10
N GLU A 163 2.74 30.03 88.82
CA GLU A 163 3.86 30.40 89.70
C GLU A 163 4.00 31.93 89.83
N GLY A 164 3.69 32.67 88.76
CA GLY A 164 3.65 34.14 88.77
C GLY A 164 2.42 34.73 89.49
N THR A 165 1.29 34.00 89.57
CA THR A 165 0.11 34.39 90.34
C THR A 165 0.19 33.97 91.80
N ASP A 166 0.83 32.85 92.16
CA ASP A 166 1.10 32.48 93.56
C ASP A 166 2.03 33.50 94.25
N ALA A 167 2.88 34.22 93.50
CA ALA A 167 3.64 35.37 94.01
C ALA A 167 2.80 36.67 94.18
N LYS A 168 1.53 36.69 93.74
CA LYS A 168 0.61 37.84 93.80
C LYS A 168 -0.75 37.53 94.46
N GLU A 169 -1.08 36.26 94.70
CA GLU A 169 -2.34 35.78 95.29
C GLU A 169 -2.35 35.76 96.83
N GLU A 170 -1.44 36.47 97.50
CA GLU A 170 -1.66 36.91 98.89
C GLU A 170 -2.37 38.28 99.00
N MET A 171 -2.90 38.84 97.91
CA MET A 171 -3.45 40.21 97.96
C MET A 171 -4.78 40.49 97.26
N PHE A 172 -5.55 39.48 96.84
CA PHE A 172 -6.88 39.78 96.31
C PHE A 172 -7.88 38.62 96.40
N GLU A 173 -8.31 38.34 97.62
CA GLU A 173 -9.49 37.52 97.86
C GLU A 173 -10.70 38.44 98.05
N GLY A 174 -11.68 38.32 97.14
CA GLY A 174 -13.04 38.83 97.35
C GLY A 174 -13.55 39.82 96.31
N GLN A 175 -14.17 39.31 95.24
CA GLN A 175 -15.62 39.51 95.05
C GLN A 175 -16.16 38.86 93.78
N THR A 176 -17.30 38.21 93.96
CA THR A 176 -18.40 38.00 92.99
C THR A 176 -18.21 36.98 91.88
N ALA A 177 -18.60 35.75 92.22
CA ALA A 177 -19.27 34.82 91.33
C ALA A 177 -20.58 35.41 90.77
N ARG A 178 -20.87 35.20 89.47
CA ARG A 178 -22.13 34.66 88.93
C ARG A 178 -22.19 34.65 87.39
N MET A 179 -22.58 33.48 86.87
CA MET A 179 -23.46 33.26 85.70
C MET A 179 -22.95 33.58 84.28
N MET A 180 -22.69 32.53 83.47
CA MET A 180 -23.72 32.02 82.55
C MET A 180 -23.31 30.67 81.94
N ASP A 181 -24.30 29.79 81.87
CA ASP A 181 -24.32 28.44 81.31
C ASP A 181 -24.87 28.51 79.86
N SER A 182 -24.54 27.48 79.07
CA SER A 182 -25.33 26.93 77.95
C SER A 182 -25.27 27.53 76.52
N ARG A 183 -24.80 26.64 75.63
CA ARG A 183 -25.43 26.14 74.38
C ARG A 183 -25.41 26.92 73.03
N GLU A 184 -25.02 26.12 72.02
CA GLU A 184 -25.62 25.92 70.68
C GLU A 184 -25.33 26.85 69.47
N ASN A 185 -25.02 26.15 68.37
CA ASN A 185 -25.31 26.42 66.96
C ASN A 185 -24.72 27.67 66.29
N ASN A 186 -23.82 27.44 65.32
CA ASN A 186 -24.04 28.06 64.02
C ASN A 186 -23.51 27.18 62.87
N ASP A 187 -24.45 26.88 61.98
CA ASP A 187 -24.37 26.06 60.78
C ASP A 187 -24.33 27.02 59.57
N HIS A 188 -23.23 27.04 58.82
CA HIS A 188 -23.12 27.76 57.54
C HIS A 188 -22.45 26.86 56.50
N THR A 189 -23.29 26.07 55.82
CA THR A 189 -23.46 26.10 54.36
C THR A 189 -22.23 26.49 53.52
N THR A 190 -21.59 25.52 52.85
CA THR A 190 -21.21 25.69 51.42
C THR A 190 -20.83 24.35 50.75
N SER A 191 -21.76 23.88 49.92
CA SER A 191 -21.58 23.19 48.63
C SER A 191 -20.28 22.42 48.32
N LEU A 192 -20.47 21.12 48.12
CA LEU A 192 -19.74 20.29 47.15
C LEU A 192 -19.65 20.99 45.76
N PRO A 193 -18.57 20.72 45.00
CA PRO A 193 -18.83 20.19 43.68
C PRO A 193 -18.02 18.95 43.32
N GLN A 194 -18.60 18.30 42.32
CA GLN A 194 -18.48 16.97 41.82
C GLN A 194 -17.31 16.82 40.82
N LEU A 195 -16.88 15.56 40.65
CA LEU A 195 -15.97 15.08 39.62
C LEU A 195 -16.33 15.56 38.20
N GLY A 196 -15.29 15.84 37.39
CA GLY A 196 -15.36 15.66 35.94
C GLY A 196 -14.35 16.47 35.14
N GLY A 197 -13.47 15.78 34.39
CA GLY A 197 -13.15 16.18 33.02
C GLY A 197 -11.94 17.10 32.78
N VAL A 198 -10.79 16.47 32.52
CA VAL A 198 -9.80 16.76 31.46
C VAL A 198 -10.10 17.99 30.57
N THR A 199 -9.18 18.96 30.52
CA THR A 199 -8.46 19.32 29.27
C THR A 199 -7.26 20.23 29.55
N ASN A 200 -6.25 19.97 28.74
CA ASN A 200 -4.92 20.55 28.68
C ASN A 200 -4.96 21.94 28.02
N LYS A 201 -4.26 22.94 28.56
CA LYS A 201 -3.51 23.96 27.80
C LYS A 201 -2.83 24.99 28.71
N SER A 202 -1.50 24.99 28.66
CA SER A 202 -0.60 26.15 28.59
C SER A 202 -1.06 27.47 29.20
N THR A 203 -0.38 27.90 30.27
CA THR A 203 0.15 29.27 30.47
C THR A 203 0.85 29.35 31.83
N GLY A 204 2.04 28.75 31.90
CA GLY A 204 2.95 28.96 33.03
C GLY A 204 3.77 30.22 32.79
N SER A 205 3.40 31.33 33.40
CA SER A 205 4.28 32.48 33.60
C SER A 205 3.83 33.29 34.81
N ALA A 206 4.81 33.85 35.52
CA ALA A 206 4.68 34.87 36.56
C ALA A 206 4.42 34.41 38.01
N TRP A 207 5.40 33.72 38.61
CA TRP A 207 5.59 33.70 40.07
C TRP A 207 6.94 33.06 40.45
N MET A 208 8.03 33.74 40.13
CA MET A 208 9.31 33.58 40.84
C MET A 208 10.17 34.83 40.64
N LYS A 209 9.97 35.81 41.53
CA LYS A 209 10.92 36.90 41.80
C LYS A 209 11.06 37.02 43.31
N LYS A 210 12.06 36.34 43.88
CA LYS A 210 12.93 36.76 45.00
C LYS A 210 13.58 35.55 45.67
N SER A 211 14.85 35.32 45.36
CA SER A 211 15.88 34.86 46.31
C SER A 211 17.27 34.96 45.64
N GLN A 212 17.71 36.20 45.38
CA GLN A 212 19.14 36.46 45.21
C GLN A 212 19.76 36.48 46.61
N SER A 213 20.33 35.35 47.05
CA SER A 213 21.35 35.28 48.12
C SER A 213 21.67 33.81 48.48
N ALA A 214 22.10 33.01 47.50
CA ALA A 214 22.68 31.67 47.77
C ALA A 214 23.60 31.15 46.63
N ALA A 215 24.13 32.03 45.78
CA ALA A 215 24.93 31.62 44.61
C ALA A 215 26.44 31.79 44.79
N ALA A 216 26.92 32.18 45.98
CA ALA A 216 28.31 32.59 46.17
C ALA A 216 29.26 31.48 46.68
N LEU A 217 28.80 30.25 46.89
CA LEU A 217 29.62 29.16 47.46
C LEU A 217 29.27 27.80 46.84
N LEU A 218 29.28 27.70 45.51
CA LEU A 218 29.26 26.41 44.83
C LEU A 218 30.64 26.16 44.19
N PRO A 219 31.23 24.94 44.34
CA PRO A 219 32.51 24.60 43.73
C PRO A 219 32.51 24.93 42.24
N THR A 220 33.62 25.47 41.73
CA THR A 220 33.84 25.82 40.31
C THR A 220 33.33 24.76 39.34
N ASP A 221 33.49 23.49 39.73
CA ASP A 221 33.10 22.29 38.99
C ASP A 221 31.59 22.22 38.70
N THR A 222 30.74 22.74 39.60
CA THR A 222 29.29 22.73 39.42
C THR A 222 28.81 23.71 38.35
N LEU A 223 29.55 24.82 38.16
CA LEU A 223 29.23 25.87 37.20
C LEU A 223 29.68 25.45 35.79
N GLU A 224 30.79 24.72 35.70
CA GLU A 224 31.25 24.07 34.48
C GLU A 224 30.30 22.95 34.03
N LEU A 225 29.90 22.06 34.94
CA LEU A 225 28.88 21.04 34.68
C LEU A 225 27.55 21.66 34.21
N GLN A 226 27.13 22.79 34.78
CA GLN A 226 25.91 23.48 34.36
C GLN A 226 26.03 24.13 32.97
N LYS A 227 27.24 24.52 32.55
CA LYS A 227 27.51 25.03 31.19
C LYS A 227 27.52 23.87 30.20
N GLU A 228 28.17 22.77 30.52
CA GLU A 228 28.20 21.55 29.70
C GLU A 228 26.80 20.97 29.50
N LEU A 229 26.00 20.91 30.57
CA LEU A 229 24.63 20.42 30.50
C LEU A 229 23.71 21.32 29.67
N ARG A 230 23.99 22.64 29.59
CA ARG A 230 23.30 23.56 28.67
C ARG A 230 23.76 23.37 27.23
N ALA A 231 25.07 23.20 27.00
CA ALA A 231 25.62 22.93 25.67
C ALA A 231 25.07 21.62 25.09
N MET A 232 25.08 20.54 25.87
CA MET A 232 24.54 19.24 25.46
C MET A 232 23.03 19.29 25.21
N LYS A 233 22.27 20.09 25.97
CA LYS A 233 20.84 20.31 25.68
C LYS A 233 20.63 21.04 24.35
N LEU A 234 21.40 22.09 24.10
CA LEU A 234 21.32 22.85 22.85
C LEU A 234 21.68 21.97 21.65
N GLN A 235 22.71 21.12 21.79
CA GLN A 235 23.11 20.16 20.76
C GLN A 235 22.00 19.15 20.47
N ARG A 236 21.42 18.51 21.50
CA ARG A 236 20.29 17.59 21.30
C ARG A 236 19.08 18.28 20.66
N ASP A 237 18.81 19.53 21.00
CA ASP A 237 17.70 20.29 20.41
C ASP A 237 17.99 20.65 18.95
N ALA A 238 19.26 20.90 18.58
CA ALA A 238 19.69 21.07 17.19
C ALA A 238 19.56 19.77 16.39
N GLU A 239 20.08 18.65 16.91
CA GLU A 239 19.96 17.32 16.30
C GLU A 239 18.49 16.89 16.16
N ARG A 240 17.64 17.22 17.15
CA ARG A 240 16.21 16.94 17.09
C ARG A 240 15.52 17.76 15.99
N LYS A 241 15.89 19.02 15.81
CA LYS A 241 15.38 19.85 14.70
C LYS A 241 15.85 19.34 13.35
N GLU A 242 17.11 18.94 13.24
CA GLU A 242 17.66 18.34 12.03
C GLU A 242 16.93 17.03 11.67
N ALA A 243 16.74 16.14 12.64
CA ALA A 243 15.96 14.92 12.44
C ALA A 243 14.49 15.19 12.08
N GLN A 244 13.89 16.26 12.60
CA GLN A 244 12.55 16.70 12.22
C GLN A 244 12.52 17.23 10.78
N ASN A 245 13.52 18.00 10.37
CA ASN A 245 13.63 18.53 9.00
C ASN A 245 13.83 17.39 7.99
N LEU A 246 14.74 16.45 8.26
CA LEU A 246 14.96 15.28 7.41
C LEU A 246 13.68 14.44 7.25
N ARG A 247 12.91 14.26 8.34
CA ARG A 247 11.61 13.58 8.26
C ARG A 247 10.60 14.36 7.41
N ALA A 248 10.56 15.69 7.53
CA ALA A 248 9.66 16.52 6.73
C ALA A 248 10.02 16.46 5.23
N GLU A 249 11.31 16.49 4.91
CA GLU A 249 11.84 16.34 3.55
C GLU A 249 11.51 14.96 2.96
N MET A 250 11.75 13.88 3.70
CA MET A 250 11.37 12.53 3.28
C MET A 250 9.87 12.38 3.00
N VAL A 251 9.02 13.00 3.83
CA VAL A 251 7.56 12.99 3.62
C VAL A 251 7.18 13.81 2.39
N SER A 252 7.80 14.97 2.17
CA SER A 252 7.59 15.80 0.98
C SER A 252 7.94 15.05 -0.31
N ASP A 253 9.10 14.39 -0.34
CA ASP A 253 9.54 13.57 -1.47
C ASP A 253 8.61 12.39 -1.73
N GLN A 254 8.16 11.71 -0.68
CA GLN A 254 7.20 10.61 -0.81
C GLN A 254 5.85 11.09 -1.33
N THR A 255 5.37 12.24 -0.86
CA THR A 255 4.13 12.85 -1.36
C THR A 255 4.27 13.27 -2.83
N GLY A 256 5.41 13.86 -3.21
CA GLY A 256 5.72 14.20 -4.60
C GLY A 256 5.69 12.99 -5.53
N ARG A 257 6.34 11.87 -5.12
CA ARG A 257 6.30 10.62 -5.87
C ARG A 257 4.90 10.04 -5.97
N LYS A 258 4.14 10.00 -4.88
CA LYS A 258 2.75 9.52 -4.87
C LYS A 258 1.85 10.33 -5.80
N ASN A 259 1.99 11.65 -5.82
CA ASN A 259 1.21 12.52 -6.70
C ASN A 259 1.51 12.29 -8.19
N LEU A 260 2.75 11.94 -8.52
CA LEU A 260 3.15 11.58 -9.88
C LEU A 260 2.69 10.17 -10.27
N GLU A 261 2.75 9.21 -9.33
CA GLU A 261 2.21 7.87 -9.51
C GLU A 261 0.70 7.89 -9.74
N GLU A 262 -0.04 8.65 -8.92
CA GLU A 262 -1.49 8.83 -9.06
C GLU A 262 -1.84 9.42 -10.43
N PHE A 263 -1.12 10.46 -10.85
CA PHE A 263 -1.32 11.05 -12.18
C PHE A 263 -0.97 10.10 -13.33
N PHE A 264 0.06 9.28 -13.18
CA PHE A 264 0.38 8.26 -14.17
C PHE A 264 -0.73 7.21 -14.28
N ILE A 265 -1.33 6.81 -13.15
CA ILE A 265 -2.48 5.92 -13.11
C ILE A 265 -3.68 6.57 -13.81
N ASP A 266 -3.98 7.83 -13.53
CA ASP A 266 -5.06 8.58 -14.20
C ASP A 266 -4.85 8.61 -15.73
N CYS A 267 -3.62 8.88 -16.19
CA CYS A 267 -3.30 8.84 -17.63
C CYS A 267 -3.56 7.45 -18.23
N ILE A 268 -3.24 6.38 -17.51
CA ILE A 268 -3.52 5.00 -17.94
C ILE A 268 -5.02 4.73 -17.97
N GLU A 269 -5.77 5.18 -16.96
CA GLU A 269 -7.21 4.97 -16.87
C GLU A 269 -7.97 5.66 -18.01
N ASP A 270 -7.56 6.87 -18.39
CA ASP A 270 -8.18 7.59 -19.49
C ASP A 270 -7.93 6.90 -20.84
N VAL A 271 -6.74 6.33 -21.02
CA VAL A 271 -6.45 5.50 -22.20
C VAL A 271 -7.22 4.18 -22.15
N LYS A 272 -7.37 3.54 -20.99
CA LYS A 272 -8.25 2.36 -20.82
C LYS A 272 -9.69 2.67 -21.21
N LYS A 273 -10.24 3.82 -20.76
CA LYS A 273 -11.58 4.28 -21.18
C LYS A 273 -11.67 4.47 -22.70
N ALA A 274 -10.61 4.95 -23.35
CA ALA A 274 -10.56 5.10 -24.80
C ALA A 274 -10.52 3.73 -25.53
N ILE A 275 -9.75 2.77 -25.01
CA ILE A 275 -9.71 1.38 -25.49
C ILE A 275 -11.08 0.73 -25.36
N ASP A 276 -11.74 0.86 -24.20
CA ASP A 276 -13.10 0.34 -23.98
C ASP A 276 -14.12 0.95 -24.95
N ARG A 277 -14.06 2.26 -25.17
CA ARG A 277 -14.92 2.92 -26.17
C ARG A 277 -14.67 2.37 -27.57
N ARG A 278 -13.43 2.10 -27.95
CA ARG A 278 -13.05 1.49 -29.25
C ARG A 278 -13.58 0.06 -29.35
N ARG A 279 -13.44 -0.73 -28.28
CA ARG A 279 -13.91 -2.11 -28.17
C ARG A 279 -15.42 -2.20 -28.30
N ARG A 280 -16.17 -1.33 -27.62
CA ARG A 280 -17.64 -1.23 -27.71
C ARG A 280 -18.11 -0.82 -29.10
N LYS A 281 -17.46 0.16 -29.74
CA LYS A 281 -17.76 0.55 -31.12
C LYS A 281 -17.50 -0.58 -32.12
N ALA A 282 -16.45 -1.36 -31.94
CA ALA A 282 -16.15 -2.53 -32.77
C ALA A 282 -17.18 -3.66 -32.57
N ALA A 283 -17.66 -3.88 -31.34
CA ALA A 283 -18.67 -4.88 -31.02
C ALA A 283 -20.08 -4.50 -31.53
N SER A 284 -20.44 -3.22 -31.53
CA SER A 284 -21.75 -2.74 -31.98
C SER A 284 -22.08 -3.05 -33.45
N ASN A 285 -21.08 -3.36 -34.29
CA ASN A 285 -21.30 -3.72 -35.70
C ASN A 285 -21.56 -5.22 -35.94
N LYS A 286 -21.46 -6.08 -34.92
CA LYS A 286 -21.70 -7.54 -35.02
C LYS A 286 -22.20 -8.08 -33.67
N MET A 287 -23.50 -7.97 -33.40
CA MET A 287 -24.07 -8.55 -32.16
C MET A 287 -24.20 -10.07 -32.27
N THR A 288 -23.42 -10.78 -31.46
CA THR A 288 -23.75 -12.10 -30.91
C THR A 288 -23.54 -12.05 -29.39
N GLU A 289 -24.38 -12.74 -28.64
CA GLU A 289 -24.45 -12.78 -27.17
C GLU A 289 -23.11 -13.17 -26.49
N VAL A 290 -22.25 -13.88 -27.23
CA VAL A 290 -20.89 -14.28 -26.80
C VAL A 290 -19.91 -13.09 -26.75
N GLN A 291 -20.13 -12.05 -27.54
CA GLN A 291 -19.25 -10.88 -27.62
C GLN A 291 -19.42 -9.94 -26.40
N GLU A 292 -20.58 -9.98 -25.75
CA GLU A 292 -20.93 -9.15 -24.58
C GLU A 292 -20.20 -9.62 -23.31
N ALA A 293 -20.01 -10.93 -23.15
CA ALA A 293 -19.22 -11.50 -22.07
C ALA A 293 -17.72 -11.17 -22.18
N LEU A 294 -17.19 -11.00 -23.41
CA LEU A 294 -15.80 -10.56 -23.60
C LEU A 294 -15.58 -9.09 -23.23
N LEU A 295 -16.60 -8.23 -23.34
CA LEU A 295 -16.54 -6.81 -23.00
C LEU A 295 -16.40 -6.55 -21.49
N GLN A 296 -16.62 -7.55 -20.64
CA GLN A 296 -16.44 -7.47 -19.18
C GLN A 296 -15.02 -7.87 -18.71
N LYS A 297 -14.15 -8.34 -19.61
CA LYS A 297 -12.77 -8.70 -19.24
C LYS A 297 -11.96 -7.43 -18.92
N PRO A 298 -11.23 -7.39 -17.78
CA PRO A 298 -10.32 -6.29 -17.44
C PRO A 298 -9.34 -6.03 -18.58
N ILE A 299 -9.09 -4.76 -18.91
CA ILE A 299 -8.08 -4.38 -19.92
C ILE A 299 -6.70 -4.65 -19.34
N GLU A 300 -5.95 -5.54 -19.99
CA GLU A 300 -4.58 -5.89 -19.62
C GLU A 300 -3.55 -5.11 -20.46
N LEU A 301 -2.28 -5.17 -20.06
CA LEU A 301 -1.18 -4.49 -20.77
C LEU A 301 -1.04 -4.90 -22.25
N HIS A 302 -1.43 -6.13 -22.59
CA HIS A 302 -1.35 -6.63 -23.97
C HIS A 302 -2.42 -6.02 -24.91
N ASP A 303 -3.49 -5.45 -24.35
CA ASP A 303 -4.55 -4.76 -25.10
C ASP A 303 -4.12 -3.36 -25.58
N PHE A 304 -3.04 -2.82 -25.02
CA PHE A 304 -2.52 -1.51 -25.42
C PHE A 304 -1.84 -1.60 -26.79
N MET A 305 -2.37 -0.87 -27.76
CA MET A 305 -1.68 -0.68 -29.03
C MET A 305 -0.55 0.36 -28.91
N ALA A 306 0.32 0.43 -29.91
CA ALA A 306 1.41 1.41 -29.94
C ALA A 306 0.91 2.86 -29.85
N LEU A 307 -0.26 3.14 -30.45
CA LEU A 307 -0.91 4.45 -30.38
C LEU A 307 -1.40 4.79 -28.95
N ASP A 308 -1.89 3.79 -28.23
CA ASP A 308 -2.41 3.97 -26.87
C ASP A 308 -1.24 4.22 -25.89
N ARG A 309 -0.11 3.51 -26.05
CA ARG A 309 1.13 3.79 -25.31
C ARG A 309 1.66 5.19 -25.58
N LYS A 310 1.65 5.62 -26.84
CA LYS A 310 2.05 6.98 -27.23
C LYS A 310 1.15 8.03 -26.54
N ALA A 311 -0.15 7.81 -26.49
CA ALA A 311 -1.10 8.72 -25.84
C ALA A 311 -0.87 8.84 -24.33
N VAL A 312 -0.55 7.73 -23.64
CA VAL A 312 -0.16 7.77 -22.21
C VAL A 312 1.07 8.65 -22.01
N VAL A 313 2.10 8.48 -22.85
CA VAL A 313 3.34 9.26 -22.75
C VAL A 313 3.11 10.74 -23.07
N GLU A 314 2.31 11.07 -24.09
CA GLU A 314 1.97 12.47 -24.41
C GLU A 314 1.18 13.14 -23.28
N SER A 315 0.22 12.43 -22.67
CA SER A 315 -0.53 12.91 -21.51
C SER A 315 0.36 13.09 -20.29
N LEU A 316 1.28 12.16 -20.05
CA LEU A 316 2.24 12.22 -18.94
C LEU A 316 3.22 13.38 -19.10
N MET A 317 3.73 13.60 -20.31
CA MET A 317 4.65 14.70 -20.64
C MET A 317 3.97 16.07 -20.70
N SER A 318 2.64 16.13 -20.64
CA SER A 318 1.90 17.40 -20.59
C SER A 318 1.96 18.07 -19.22
N ARG A 319 2.49 17.39 -18.20
CA ARG A 319 2.62 17.93 -16.84
C ARG A 319 4.03 18.48 -16.61
N ASP A 320 4.10 19.77 -16.28
CA ASP A 320 5.38 20.48 -16.07
C ASP A 320 6.23 19.88 -14.94
N ASP A 321 5.60 19.26 -13.92
CA ASP A 321 6.31 18.56 -12.83
C ASP A 321 7.15 17.38 -13.37
N VAL A 322 6.59 16.64 -14.34
CA VAL A 322 7.26 15.49 -14.97
C VAL A 322 8.41 16.00 -15.83
N LEU A 323 8.19 17.08 -16.59
CA LEU A 323 9.23 17.68 -17.42
C LEU A 323 10.38 18.27 -16.58
N SER A 324 10.06 18.88 -15.44
CA SER A 324 11.06 19.42 -14.50
C SER A 324 11.89 18.29 -13.90
N LEU A 325 11.26 17.20 -13.45
CA LEU A 325 11.98 16.04 -12.92
C LEU A 325 12.82 15.35 -14.00
N LEU A 326 12.31 15.25 -15.24
CA LEU A 326 13.07 14.71 -16.36
C LEU A 326 14.25 15.63 -16.70
N PHE A 327 14.07 16.95 -16.67
CA PHE A 327 15.11 17.94 -16.90
C PHE A 327 16.20 17.86 -15.83
N ASP A 328 15.83 17.77 -14.56
CA ASP A 328 16.79 17.64 -13.44
C ASP A 328 17.61 16.34 -13.53
N ASN A 329 17.03 15.26 -14.05
CA ASN A 329 17.71 13.97 -14.23
C ASN A 329 18.53 13.90 -15.53
N LEU A 330 18.10 14.55 -16.61
CA LEU A 330 18.79 14.58 -17.90
C LEU A 330 19.91 15.62 -17.92
N PHE A 331 19.72 16.71 -17.19
CA PHE A 331 20.68 17.79 -17.01
C PHE A 331 20.87 18.03 -15.51
N PRO A 332 21.49 17.09 -14.77
CA PRO A 332 21.89 17.36 -13.40
C PRO A 332 22.73 18.62 -13.43
N ALA A 333 22.30 19.66 -12.70
CA ALA A 333 23.07 20.88 -12.60
C ALA A 333 24.51 20.48 -12.25
N ARG A 334 25.46 20.76 -13.15
CA ARG A 334 26.89 20.50 -12.90
C ARG A 334 27.42 21.56 -11.93
N VAL A 335 26.76 21.69 -10.79
CA VAL A 335 26.94 22.68 -9.73
C VAL A 335 26.23 22.03 -8.53
N ARG A 336 26.86 21.56 -7.46
CA ARG A 336 28.16 21.88 -6.88
C ARG A 336 28.42 20.82 -5.81
N ASN A 337 29.41 19.95 -6.02
CA ASN A 337 30.08 19.26 -4.92
C ASN A 337 30.76 20.33 -4.05
N GLY A 338 29.97 20.96 -3.19
CA GLY A 338 30.43 21.85 -2.14
C GLY A 338 30.79 20.99 -0.93
N ASN A 339 31.98 20.39 -0.99
CA ASN A 339 32.70 19.97 0.19
C ASN A 339 32.61 21.07 1.25
N ASN A 340 32.15 20.70 2.44
CA ASN A 340 32.44 21.45 3.65
C ASN A 340 33.90 21.14 4.06
N GLN A 341 34.84 21.62 3.25
CA GLN A 341 36.25 21.77 3.61
C GLN A 341 36.65 23.19 3.23
N ASN A 342 36.36 24.13 4.12
CA ASN A 342 37.05 25.41 4.17
C ASN A 342 38.11 25.32 5.26
N ASN A 343 39.33 24.94 4.88
CA ASN A 343 40.53 25.60 5.40
C ASN A 343 41.71 25.36 4.44
N GLN A 344 41.82 26.18 3.40
CA GLN A 344 43.05 26.86 3.01
C GLN A 344 42.84 27.56 1.68
N ASP A 345 42.97 28.86 1.74
CA ASP A 345 43.00 29.75 0.60
C ASP A 345 44.41 30.31 0.49
N VAL A 346 44.75 30.67 -0.75
CA VAL A 346 45.83 31.56 -1.19
C VAL A 346 47.13 30.93 -1.73
N SER A 347 47.29 31.19 -3.03
CA SER A 347 48.51 31.39 -3.82
C SER A 347 49.20 30.17 -4.44
N ASP A 348 49.00 29.99 -5.74
CA ASP A 348 50.03 30.30 -6.77
C ASP A 348 49.57 29.78 -8.15
N ASP A 349 49.37 30.68 -9.11
CA ASP A 349 49.78 30.53 -10.52
C ASP A 349 49.10 31.58 -11.42
N ALA A 350 49.91 32.39 -12.09
CA ALA A 350 49.87 32.57 -13.54
C ALA A 350 50.75 33.76 -13.94
N ASP A 351 52.05 33.50 -13.97
CA ASP A 351 52.96 34.19 -14.85
C ASP A 351 52.88 33.52 -16.25
N ILE A 352 53.31 34.26 -17.27
CA ILE A 352 53.63 33.82 -18.64
C ILE A 352 52.45 33.60 -19.63
N HIS A 353 52.08 34.66 -20.35
CA HIS A 353 52.42 34.85 -21.78
C HIS A 353 51.55 35.93 -22.45
N GLN A 354 52.03 37.17 -22.47
CA GLN A 354 51.72 38.09 -23.57
C GLN A 354 52.87 39.10 -23.77
N LEU A 355 53.90 38.63 -24.47
CA LEU A 355 54.89 39.48 -25.13
C LEU A 355 54.50 39.61 -26.61
N LEU A 356 54.62 40.84 -27.12
CA LEU A 356 54.52 41.30 -28.51
C LEU A 356 53.14 41.71 -29.04
N SER A 357 52.74 42.93 -28.68
CA SER A 357 52.55 44.01 -29.67
C SER A 357 52.59 45.35 -28.92
N MET A 358 53.77 45.97 -28.84
CA MET A 358 54.15 47.07 -29.71
C MET A 358 53.27 48.32 -29.55
N THR A 359 53.94 49.37 -29.05
CA THR A 359 53.92 50.74 -29.57
C THR A 359 52.64 51.56 -29.45
N GLY A 360 52.76 52.69 -28.76
CA GLY A 360 52.24 53.93 -29.33
C GLY A 360 51.65 54.93 -28.35
N ARG A 361 52.55 55.77 -27.81
CA ARG A 361 52.33 57.12 -27.24
C ARG A 361 51.78 57.25 -25.83
#